data_AF-A0A2A2K4H8-F1
#
_entry.id   AF-A0A2A2K4H8-F1
#
_cell.length_a   1.000
_cell.length_b   1.000
_cell.length_c   1.000
_cell.angle_alpha   90.00
_cell.angle_beta   90.00
_cell.angle_gamma   90.00
#
_symmetry.space_group_name_H-M   'P 1'
#
loop_
_entity.id
_entity.type
_entity.pdbx_description
1 polymer ?
#
loop_
_entity_poly.entity_id
_entity_poly.type
_entity_poly.pdbx_seq_one_letter_code
_entity_poly.pdbx_strand_id
1 'polypeptide(L)'
;MKSIVYSEFRDYLYKTEPKNHYAILYPDKGFIFANRVYFWAQKYFVPQENLTNVCQYPIDENNTEFRNVKFLNGAPLRKILWACAEHQQCCDYDCCHDMEPVRRMTRYMFV
;
A
#
# COMPACT_ATOMS: atom_id res chain seq x y z
N MET A 1 2.03 -4.51 -20.05
CA MET A 1 1.26 -3.76 -19.05
C MET A 1 2.20 -2.87 -18.27
N LYS A 2 2.18 -1.55 -18.48
CA LYS A 2 2.82 -0.61 -17.54
C LYS A 2 1.89 -0.55 -16.33
N SER A 3 2.31 -1.11 -15.19
CA SER A 3 1.50 -1.19 -13.97
C SER A 3 0.91 0.17 -13.62
N ILE A 4 -0.41 0.22 -13.53
CA ILE A 4 -1.22 1.36 -13.05
C ILE A 4 -0.67 1.93 -11.73
N VAL A 5 -0.06 1.04 -10.92
CA VAL A 5 0.67 1.31 -9.68
C VAL A 5 1.73 2.41 -9.83
N TYR A 6 2.55 2.41 -10.89
CA TYR A 6 3.61 3.42 -11.02
C TYR A 6 3.10 4.81 -11.44
N SER A 7 1.91 4.92 -12.05
CA SER A 7 1.34 6.24 -12.38
C SER A 7 0.94 7.02 -11.13
N GLU A 8 0.41 6.34 -10.11
CA GLU A 8 0.01 6.99 -8.86
C GLU A 8 1.20 7.32 -7.95
N PHE A 9 2.35 6.66 -8.16
CA PHE A 9 3.56 6.87 -7.36
C PHE A 9 4.60 7.80 -7.99
N ARG A 10 4.30 8.44 -9.12
CA ARG A 10 5.27 9.28 -9.85
C ARG A 10 5.85 10.41 -9.00
N ASP A 11 5.06 10.98 -8.10
CA ASP A 11 5.48 12.10 -7.26
C ASP A 11 6.35 11.66 -6.08
N TYR A 12 6.37 10.36 -5.76
CA TYR A 12 7.12 9.78 -4.64
C TYR A 12 8.38 9.02 -5.10
N LEU A 13 8.42 8.61 -6.37
CA LEU A 13 9.46 7.76 -6.93
C LEU A 13 10.21 8.46 -8.06
N TYR A 14 11.53 8.47 -7.95
CA TYR A 14 12.42 8.90 -9.02
C TYR A 14 12.97 7.69 -9.78
N LYS A 15 12.82 7.68 -11.11
CA LYS A 15 13.43 6.65 -11.95
C LYS A 15 14.93 6.92 -12.08
N THR A 16 15.74 6.01 -11.56
CA THR A 16 17.20 6.11 -11.67
C THR A 16 17.68 5.54 -13.00
N GLU A 17 18.49 6.32 -13.70
CA GLU A 17 19.30 5.85 -14.82
C GLU A 17 20.75 5.68 -14.34
N PRO A 18 21.52 4.67 -14.80
CA PRO A 18 21.23 3.68 -15.86
C PRO A 18 20.60 2.36 -15.35
N LYS A 19 20.40 2.21 -14.03
CA LYS A 19 20.05 0.92 -13.40
C LYS A 19 18.56 0.56 -13.41
N ASN A 20 17.71 1.37 -14.03
CA ASN A 20 16.27 1.14 -14.24
C ASN A 20 15.49 0.77 -12.95
N HIS A 21 15.96 1.25 -11.78
CA HIS A 21 15.30 1.09 -10.48
C HIS A 21 14.67 2.41 -10.05
N TYR A 22 13.72 2.36 -9.12
CA TYR A 22 13.05 3.53 -8.57
C TYR A 22 13.60 3.87 -7.19
N ALA A 23 13.91 5.13 -6.95
CA ALA A 23 14.36 5.65 -5.67
C ALA A 23 13.22 6.42 -4.98
N ILE A 24 12.99 6.14 -3.70
CA ILE A 24 11.99 6.83 -2.87
C ILE A 24 12.53 8.23 -2.49
N LEU A 25 11.88 9.30 -2.94
CA LEU A 25 12.31 10.68 -2.69
C LEU A 25 12.00 11.17 -1.27
N TYR A 26 10.79 10.87 -0.78
CA TYR A 26 10.28 11.35 0.51
C TYR A 26 9.87 10.15 1.38
N PRO A 27 10.82 9.43 1.98
CA PRO A 27 10.51 8.20 2.71
C PRO A 27 9.75 8.47 4.02
N ASP A 28 9.88 9.68 4.57
CA ASP A 28 9.16 10.22 5.72
C ASP A 28 7.72 10.61 5.40
N LYS A 29 7.39 10.84 4.14
CA LYS A 29 6.03 11.14 3.71
C LYS A 29 5.33 9.85 3.33
N GLY A 30 4.14 9.67 3.89
CA GLY A 30 3.22 8.65 3.40
C GLY A 30 2.80 8.96 1.96
N PHE A 31 2.60 7.90 1.17
CA PHE A 31 2.06 8.01 -0.18
C PHE A 31 0.59 7.61 -0.18
N ILE A 32 -0.20 8.24 -1.04
CA ILE A 32 -1.64 8.00 -1.10
C ILE A 32 -1.94 7.02 -2.24
N PHE A 33 -2.67 5.95 -1.93
CA PHE A 33 -3.16 4.98 -2.88
C PHE A 33 -4.57 4.55 -2.46
N ALA A 34 -5.51 4.42 -3.40
CA ALA A 34 -6.89 4.01 -3.09
C ALA A 34 -7.52 4.74 -1.87
N ASN A 35 -7.28 6.05 -1.75
CA ASN A 35 -7.74 6.90 -0.64
C ASN A 35 -7.20 6.51 0.76
N ARG A 36 -6.02 5.88 0.81
CA ARG A 36 -5.32 5.54 2.07
C ARG A 36 -3.87 5.98 2.03
N VAL A 37 -3.33 6.23 3.22
CA VAL A 37 -1.92 6.60 3.39
C VAL A 37 -1.11 5.34 3.71
N TYR A 38 -0.08 5.11 2.91
CA TYR A 38 0.86 4.01 3.05
C TYR A 38 2.26 4.53 3.38
N PHE A 39 3.04 3.71 4.07
CA PHE A 39 4.38 4.05 4.54
C PHE A 39 5.40 3.00 4.10
N TRP A 40 6.58 3.48 3.70
CA TRP A 40 7.67 2.64 3.19
C TRP A 40 8.42 1.86 4.27
N ALA A 41 8.27 2.22 5.55
CA ALA A 41 8.88 1.52 6.68
C ALA A 41 8.20 1.88 8.01
N GLN A 42 8.34 1.00 9.00
CA GLN A 42 7.78 1.20 10.36
C GLN A 42 8.25 2.52 10.98
N LYS A 43 9.52 2.89 10.77
CA LYS A 43 10.10 4.13 11.34
C LYS A 43 9.45 5.41 10.82
N TYR A 44 8.73 5.34 9.70
CA TYR A 44 8.01 6.48 9.10
C TYR A 44 6.52 6.41 9.34
N PHE A 45 6.03 5.32 9.94
CA PHE A 45 4.62 5.13 10.20
C PHE A 45 4.16 6.18 11.22
N VAL A 46 3.12 6.92 10.85
CA VAL A 46 2.47 7.91 11.72
C VAL A 46 1.14 7.31 12.21
N PRO A 47 0.99 7.03 13.51
CA PRO A 47 -0.27 6.57 14.08
C PRO A 47 -1.39 7.60 13.82
N GLN A 48 -2.58 7.12 13.49
CA GLN A 48 -3.77 7.95 13.34
C GLN A 48 -4.78 7.56 14.43
N GLU A 49 -5.44 8.54 15.04
CA GLU A 49 -6.29 8.33 16.24
C GLU A 49 -7.42 7.31 16.02
N ASN A 50 -7.88 7.10 14.79
CA ASN A 50 -8.97 6.18 14.44
C ASN A 50 -8.52 4.94 13.64
N LEU A 51 -7.21 4.75 13.44
CA LEU A 51 -6.67 3.61 12.69
C LEU A 51 -5.73 2.80 13.59
N THR A 52 -6.32 1.93 14.39
CA THR A 52 -5.60 1.13 15.40
C THR A 52 -5.05 -0.18 14.83
N ASN A 53 -5.60 -0.69 13.73
CA ASN A 53 -5.14 -1.93 13.14
C ASN A 53 -4.05 -1.66 12.08
N VAL A 54 -2.79 -1.98 12.39
CA VAL A 54 -1.66 -1.73 11.49
C VAL A 54 -1.39 -2.95 10.62
N CYS A 55 -1.59 -2.76 9.32
CA CYS A 55 -1.35 -3.77 8.31
C CYS A 55 0.04 -3.61 7.69
N GLN A 56 0.63 -4.72 7.27
CA GLN A 56 1.90 -4.72 6.57
C GLN A 56 1.88 -5.71 5.42
N TYR A 57 2.48 -5.29 4.31
CA TYR A 57 2.70 -6.12 3.14
C TYR A 57 4.20 -6.35 2.99
N PRO A 58 4.71 -7.58 3.21
CA PRO A 58 6.12 -7.89 3.01
C PRO A 58 6.45 -7.89 1.52
N ILE A 59 7.59 -7.31 1.17
CA ILE A 59 8.11 -7.27 -0.20
C ILE A 59 9.32 -8.19 -0.25
N ASP A 60 9.18 -9.26 -1.02
CA ASP A 60 10.24 -10.23 -1.30
C ASP A 60 10.81 -10.03 -2.72
N GLU A 61 11.75 -10.90 -3.09
CA GLU A 61 12.41 -10.86 -4.40
C GLU A 61 11.49 -11.25 -5.57
N ASN A 62 10.42 -11.98 -5.28
CA ASN A 62 9.42 -12.42 -6.26
C ASN A 62 8.39 -11.32 -6.55
N ASN A 63 8.28 -10.30 -5.70
CA ASN A 63 7.36 -9.20 -5.89
C ASN A 63 7.75 -8.36 -7.13
N THR A 64 7.00 -8.56 -8.22
CA THR A 64 7.30 -7.92 -9.50
C THR A 64 7.08 -6.40 -9.51
N GLU A 65 6.31 -5.86 -8.57
CA GLU A 65 5.89 -4.46 -8.51
C GLU A 65 6.90 -3.60 -7.73
N PHE A 66 7.38 -4.09 -6.59
CA PHE A 66 8.17 -3.32 -5.64
C PHE A 66 9.63 -3.77 -5.53
N ARG A 67 10.05 -4.92 -6.10
CA ARG A 67 11.45 -5.38 -6.05
C ARG A 67 12.47 -4.38 -6.59
N ASN A 68 12.03 -3.52 -7.52
CA ASN A 68 12.86 -2.49 -8.14
C ASN A 68 12.78 -1.14 -7.40
N VAL A 69 12.09 -1.05 -6.28
CA VAL A 69 11.97 0.17 -5.46
C VAL A 69 12.99 0.11 -4.32
N LYS A 70 13.75 1.19 -4.17
CA LYS A 70 14.82 1.32 -3.17
C LYS A 70 14.75 2.67 -2.48
N PHE A 71 15.29 2.75 -1.28
CA PHE A 71 15.57 4.02 -0.63
C PHE A 71 16.76 4.72 -1.31
N LEU A 72 16.89 6.04 -1.13
CA LEU A 72 17.99 6.84 -1.71
C LEU A 72 19.39 6.34 -1.32
N ASN A 73 19.51 5.72 -0.14
CA ASN A 73 20.74 5.08 0.32
C ASN A 73 21.02 3.71 -0.33
N GLY A 74 20.20 3.28 -1.31
CA GLY A 74 20.32 2.01 -2.01
C GLY A 74 19.71 0.81 -1.28
N ALA A 75 19.19 0.98 -0.05
CA ALA A 75 18.56 -0.09 0.69
C ALA A 75 17.27 -0.55 -0.02
N PRO A 76 17.02 -1.87 -0.14
CA PRO A 76 15.80 -2.36 -0.76
C PRO A 76 14.58 -2.07 0.12
N LEU A 77 13.44 -1.81 -0.52
CA LEU A 77 12.15 -1.76 0.16
C LEU A 77 11.77 -3.18 0.62
N ARG A 78 11.50 -3.35 1.93
CA ARG A 78 11.20 -4.67 2.52
C ARG A 78 9.74 -4.88 2.88
N LYS A 79 9.01 -3.79 3.11
CA LYS A 79 7.59 -3.84 3.43
C LYS A 79 6.94 -2.50 3.21
N ILE A 80 5.62 -2.52 3.01
CA ILE A 80 4.76 -1.34 3.04
C ILE A 80 3.80 -1.50 4.21
N LEU A 81 3.46 -0.40 4.88
CA LEU A 81 2.52 -0.39 6.00
C LEU A 81 1.37 0.56 5.73
N TRP A 82 0.20 0.21 6.22
CA TRP A 82 -0.98 1.08 6.26
C TRP A 82 -1.75 0.78 7.54
N ALA A 83 -2.71 1.63 7.85
CA ALA A 83 -3.56 1.45 9.01
C ALA A 83 -5.02 1.35 8.58
N CYS A 84 -5.75 0.45 9.22
CA CYS A 84 -7.17 0.22 9.06
C CYS A 84 -7.89 0.60 10.35
N ALA A 85 -9.20 0.86 10.25
CA ALA A 85 -10.03 1.07 11.43
C ALA A 85 -10.02 -0.18 12.34
N GLU A 86 -10.34 -0.01 13.62
CA GLU A 86 -10.36 -1.10 14.60
C GLU A 86 -11.25 -2.29 14.17
N HIS A 87 -12.32 -2.01 13.42
CA HIS A 87 -13.32 -3.00 12.97
C HIS A 87 -13.00 -3.56 11.58
N GLN A 88 -11.88 -3.16 11.00
CA GLN A 88 -11.38 -3.63 9.71
C GLN A 88 -10.19 -4.56 9.91
N GLN A 89 -10.02 -5.49 8.99
CA GLN A 89 -8.86 -6.38 8.91
C GLN A 89 -8.04 -6.08 7.66
N CYS A 90 -6.81 -6.61 7.65
CA CYS A 90 -5.88 -6.48 6.53
C CYS A 90 -6.24 -7.48 5.43
N CYS A 91 -6.70 -6.98 4.27
CA CYS A 91 -6.97 -7.78 3.07
C CYS A 91 -6.00 -7.40 1.95
N ASP A 92 -4.89 -8.14 1.81
CA ASP A 92 -3.82 -7.87 0.83
C ASP A 92 -3.27 -6.44 0.92
N TYR A 93 -3.76 -5.52 0.08
CA TYR A 93 -3.41 -4.11 0.07
C TYR A 93 -4.53 -3.21 0.60
N ASP A 94 -5.59 -3.80 1.17
CA ASP A 94 -6.85 -3.15 1.49
C ASP A 94 -7.27 -3.37 2.97
N CYS A 95 -8.26 -2.60 3.42
CA CYS A 95 -8.94 -2.72 4.69
C CYS A 95 -10.37 -3.21 4.47
N CYS A 96 -10.62 -4.48 4.75
CA CYS A 96 -11.93 -5.11 4.57
C CYS A 96 -12.64 -5.26 5.94
N HIS A 97 -13.98 -5.27 5.95
CA HIS A 97 -14.72 -5.65 7.15
C HIS A 97 -14.91 -7.17 7.16
N ASP A 98 -14.85 -7.80 8.34
CA ASP A 98 -15.30 -9.21 8.51
C ASP A 98 -16.78 -9.42 8.17
N MET A 99 -17.54 -8.33 7.95
CA MET A 99 -18.95 -8.37 7.56
C MET A 99 -19.22 -7.66 6.23
N GLU A 100 -18.71 -8.22 5.13
CA GLU A 100 -19.58 -8.31 3.95
C GLU A 100 -19.89 -9.79 3.71
N PRO A 101 -21.06 -10.30 4.11
CA PRO A 101 -21.65 -11.38 3.34
C PRO A 101 -21.77 -10.84 1.92
N VAL A 102 -21.14 -11.52 0.96
CA VAL A 102 -21.30 -11.27 -0.48
C VAL A 102 -22.72 -10.84 -0.72
N ARG A 103 -22.90 -9.59 -1.17
CA ARG A 103 -24.18 -9.07 -1.65
C ARG A 103 -24.78 -10.07 -2.65
N ARG A 104 -25.60 -11.00 -2.19
CA ARG A 104 -26.73 -11.49 -2.97
C ARG A 104 -27.78 -10.38 -2.95
N MET A 105 -27.51 -9.30 -3.67
CA MET A 105 -28.58 -8.44 -4.18
C MET A 105 -29.29 -9.20 -5.30
N THR A 106 -30.22 -10.07 -4.91
CA THR A 106 -31.40 -10.50 -5.67
C THR A 106 -32.21 -11.36 -4.71
N ARG A 107 -33.38 -10.97 -4.18
CA ARG A 107 -34.46 -10.18 -4.77
C ARG A 107 -35.23 -9.47 -3.65
N TYR A 108 -35.54 -8.20 -3.88
CA TYR A 108 -36.91 -7.75 -3.61
C TYR A 108 -37.81 -8.51 -4.58
N MET A 109 -38.63 -9.43 -4.08
CA MET A 109 -39.90 -9.74 -4.72
C MET A 109 -40.89 -10.04 -3.60
N PHE A 110 -41.75 -9.05 -3.38
CA PHE A 110 -43.02 -9.22 -2.71
C PHE A 110 -43.68 -10.52 -3.19
N VAL A 111 -44.03 -11.39 -2.25
CA VAL A 111 -45.24 -12.21 -2.32
C VAL A 111 -45.81 -12.26 -0.91
#